data_AF-A0A518BJB7-F1
#
_entry.id   AF-A0A518BJB7-F1
#
_cell.length_a   1.000
_cell.length_b   1.000
_cell.length_c   1.000
_cell.angle_alpha   90.00
_cell.angle_beta   90.00
_cell.angle_gamma   90.00
#
_symmetry.space_group_name_H-M   'P 1'
#
loop_
_entity.id
_entity.type
_entity.pdbx_description
1 polymer ?
#
loop_
_entity_poly.entity_id
_entity_poly.type
_entity_poly.pdbx_seq_one_letter_code
_entity_poly.pdbx_strand_id
1 'polypeptide(L)'
;MDVNGDGRIDLLSGSYSRMEEDMAGLFWVLPGLEGGGFGEPETLLGTDGEPLIISGVDESIGKICTRPTAVDFDGDGHLDIVSGNFEGTFHLFRGAGNGAFAPDSVQLTRGGEPLVVEHHSDPVFFDWDGDGDLDLVSGSVRGIDLFEHTGAGPADFAEPVELFDVPVSRAVMSGQIVFGEGHIDGPQGSLRVWVDDVDGDGRFDLLVGDCAQVTTPGEGLDEAAARERLDAWDLREAEFMERFQAAGSEWTDELTADYQALWDARGEILHEDGTGFVWFLRQLPPSES
;
A
#
# COMPACT_ATOMS: atom_id res chain seq x y z
N MET A 1 -14.44 -11.89 -7.76
CA MET A 1 -15.79 -11.45 -7.31
C MET A 1 -16.60 -11.07 -8.54
N ASP A 2 -17.92 -11.19 -8.50
CA ASP A 2 -18.82 -10.77 -9.59
C ASP A 2 -19.25 -9.32 -9.35
N VAL A 3 -18.44 -8.37 -9.81
CA VAL A 3 -18.60 -6.93 -9.49
C VAL A 3 -19.77 -6.35 -10.28
N ASN A 4 -19.95 -6.80 -11.53
CA ASN A 4 -21.00 -6.29 -12.40
C ASN A 4 -22.35 -7.03 -12.26
N GLY A 5 -22.39 -8.12 -11.51
CA GLY A 5 -23.60 -8.91 -11.24
C GLY A 5 -24.05 -9.79 -12.41
N ASP A 6 -23.16 -10.12 -13.35
CA ASP A 6 -23.48 -10.90 -14.55
C ASP A 6 -23.41 -12.43 -14.35
N GLY A 7 -23.05 -12.86 -13.14
CA GLY A 7 -22.90 -14.24 -12.72
C GLY A 7 -21.51 -14.83 -12.99
N ARG A 8 -20.53 -14.02 -13.42
CA ARG A 8 -19.14 -14.46 -13.66
C ARG A 8 -18.16 -13.74 -12.74
N ILE A 9 -17.01 -14.37 -12.56
CA ILE A 9 -15.93 -13.79 -11.75
C ILE A 9 -15.22 -12.72 -12.58
N ASP A 10 -15.17 -11.51 -12.07
CA ASP A 10 -14.44 -10.37 -12.60
C ASP A 10 -13.10 -10.15 -11.86
N LEU A 11 -12.22 -9.36 -12.46
CA LEU A 11 -11.11 -8.70 -11.76
C LEU A 11 -11.48 -7.26 -11.44
N LEU A 12 -11.14 -6.82 -10.24
CA LEU A 12 -11.20 -5.42 -9.83
C LEU A 12 -9.78 -4.93 -9.56
N SER A 13 -9.47 -3.72 -10.02
CA SER A 13 -8.19 -3.08 -9.76
C SER A 13 -8.39 -1.61 -9.45
N GLY A 14 -7.61 -1.08 -8.51
CA GLY A 14 -7.42 0.36 -8.36
C GLY A 14 -6.31 0.84 -9.29
N SER A 15 -6.27 2.13 -9.59
CA SER A 15 -5.13 2.76 -10.28
C SER A 15 -4.60 3.93 -9.47
N TYR A 16 -3.29 4.16 -9.55
CA TYR A 16 -2.61 5.19 -8.78
C TYR A 16 -3.15 6.61 -9.05
N SER A 17 -3.21 7.04 -10.31
CA SER A 17 -3.81 8.32 -10.66
C SER A 17 -4.24 8.38 -12.12
N ARG A 18 -5.27 9.17 -12.39
CA ARG A 18 -5.46 9.80 -13.69
C ARG A 18 -4.42 10.92 -13.83
N MET A 19 -3.76 10.99 -14.98
CA MET A 19 -2.76 12.04 -15.29
C MET A 19 -3.42 13.44 -15.52
N GLU A 20 -4.67 13.62 -15.09
CA GLU A 20 -5.47 14.84 -15.23
C GLU A 20 -5.60 15.54 -13.87
N GLU A 21 -6.05 16.81 -13.86
CA GLU A 21 -6.14 17.61 -12.64
C GLU A 21 -6.94 16.87 -11.54
N ASP A 22 -6.38 16.86 -10.34
CA ASP A 22 -6.65 15.97 -9.20
C ASP A 22 -6.15 14.52 -9.39
N MET A 23 -5.09 14.18 -8.65
CA MET A 23 -4.46 12.85 -8.50
C MET A 23 -5.44 11.79 -7.95
N ALA A 24 -6.47 11.47 -8.72
CA ALA A 24 -7.52 10.54 -8.34
C ALA A 24 -7.31 9.19 -9.02
N GLY A 25 -7.37 8.12 -8.23
CA GLY A 25 -7.38 6.77 -8.76
C GLY A 25 -8.73 6.42 -9.38
N LEU A 26 -8.71 5.53 -10.38
CA LEU A 26 -9.89 4.93 -10.97
C LEU A 26 -10.01 3.48 -10.48
N PHE A 27 -11.24 3.01 -10.43
CA PHE A 27 -11.54 1.60 -10.25
C PHE A 27 -11.80 0.98 -11.62
N TRP A 28 -11.09 -0.09 -11.92
CA TRP A 28 -11.18 -0.82 -13.18
C TRP A 28 -11.79 -2.19 -12.92
N VAL A 29 -12.75 -2.57 -13.74
CA VAL A 29 -13.31 -3.92 -13.79
C VAL A 29 -12.90 -4.57 -15.10
N LEU A 30 -12.33 -5.76 -15.05
CA LEU A 30 -12.15 -6.60 -16.22
C LEU A 30 -13.19 -7.73 -16.14
N PRO A 31 -14.24 -7.69 -16.98
CA PRO A 31 -15.38 -8.59 -16.82
C PRO A 31 -15.02 -10.03 -17.17
N GLY A 32 -15.54 -10.98 -16.40
CA GLY A 32 -15.37 -12.41 -16.66
C GLY A 32 -16.04 -12.83 -17.97
N LEU A 33 -15.35 -13.61 -18.79
CA LEU A 33 -15.87 -14.10 -20.07
C LEU A 33 -16.39 -15.54 -19.98
N GLU A 34 -17.42 -15.85 -20.75
CA GLU A 34 -17.86 -17.24 -20.93
C GLU A 34 -16.74 -18.08 -21.57
N GLY A 35 -16.43 -19.22 -20.95
CA GLY A 35 -15.30 -20.06 -21.37
C GLY A 35 -13.95 -19.68 -20.75
N GLY A 36 -13.92 -18.64 -19.91
CA GLY A 36 -12.76 -18.20 -19.14
C GLY A 36 -12.03 -17.00 -19.75
N GLY A 37 -11.16 -16.39 -18.96
CA GLY A 37 -10.48 -15.14 -19.30
C GLY A 37 -11.29 -13.90 -18.92
N PHE A 38 -10.74 -12.74 -19.23
CA PHE A 38 -11.30 -11.43 -18.88
C PHE A 38 -11.42 -10.55 -20.13
N GLY A 39 -12.46 -9.72 -20.16
CA GLY A 39 -12.67 -8.71 -21.18
C GLY A 39 -11.72 -7.52 -21.06
N GLU A 40 -11.93 -6.54 -21.92
CA GLU A 40 -11.23 -5.25 -21.83
C GLU A 40 -11.52 -4.56 -20.49
N PRO A 41 -10.56 -3.81 -19.93
CA PRO A 41 -10.78 -3.07 -18.70
C PRO A 41 -11.80 -1.94 -18.91
N GLU A 42 -12.77 -1.86 -18.02
CA GLU A 42 -13.81 -0.84 -17.97
C GLU A 42 -13.70 -0.06 -16.68
N THR A 43 -13.90 1.26 -16.73
CA THR A 43 -13.99 2.08 -15.51
C THR A 43 -15.29 1.75 -14.78
N LEU A 44 -15.20 1.50 -13.47
CA LEU A 44 -16.37 1.31 -12.63
C LEU A 44 -17.09 2.65 -12.42
N LEU A 45 -18.38 2.67 -12.76
CA LEU A 45 -19.22 3.87 -12.72
C LEU A 45 -20.19 3.82 -11.55
N GLY A 46 -20.50 5.00 -11.01
CA GLY A 46 -21.59 5.18 -10.06
C GLY A 46 -22.96 5.19 -10.74
N THR A 47 -24.03 5.18 -9.94
CA THR A 47 -25.41 5.30 -10.43
C THR A 47 -25.71 6.60 -11.17
N ASP A 48 -24.84 7.60 -11.07
CA ASP A 48 -24.90 8.86 -11.82
C ASP A 48 -24.25 8.77 -13.21
N GLY A 49 -23.58 7.65 -13.52
CA GLY A 49 -22.90 7.42 -14.79
C GLY A 49 -21.47 7.96 -14.85
N GLU A 50 -20.95 8.50 -13.75
CA GLU A 50 -19.58 9.02 -13.66
C GLU A 50 -18.65 8.00 -12.99
N PRO A 51 -17.33 8.07 -13.23
CA PRO A 51 -16.37 7.22 -12.54
C PRO A 51 -16.45 7.34 -11.03
N LEU A 52 -16.43 6.21 -10.32
CA LEU A 52 -16.26 6.22 -8.87
C LEU A 52 -14.88 6.80 -8.53
N ILE A 53 -14.88 7.83 -7.68
CA ILE A 53 -13.68 8.51 -7.19
C ILE A 53 -13.85 8.70 -5.68
N ILE A 54 -12.79 8.45 -4.91
CA ILE A 54 -12.81 8.72 -3.47
C ILE A 54 -13.13 10.20 -3.24
N SER A 55 -14.25 10.45 -2.56
CA SER A 55 -14.77 11.79 -2.26
C SER A 55 -14.68 12.10 -0.76
N GLY A 56 -14.90 13.37 -0.39
CA GLY A 56 -14.85 13.79 1.01
C GLY A 56 -13.45 13.90 1.62
N VAL A 57 -12.40 13.89 0.79
CA VAL A 57 -11.00 14.08 1.19
C VAL A 57 -10.49 15.45 0.75
N ASP A 58 -9.69 16.09 1.60
CA ASP A 58 -9.20 17.47 1.38
C ASP A 58 -7.94 17.52 0.49
N GLU A 59 -7.10 16.48 0.52
CA GLU A 59 -5.84 16.46 -0.23
C GLU A 59 -5.92 15.65 -1.52
N SER A 60 -5.09 16.05 -2.50
CA SER A 60 -5.00 15.36 -3.79
C SER A 60 -4.57 13.89 -3.66
N ILE A 61 -3.70 13.56 -2.70
CA ILE A 61 -3.23 12.19 -2.47
C ILE A 61 -4.29 11.31 -1.80
N GLY A 62 -5.23 11.90 -1.07
CA GLY A 62 -6.35 11.18 -0.47
C GLY A 62 -7.29 10.54 -1.49
N LYS A 63 -7.25 10.99 -2.74
CA LYS A 63 -8.03 10.43 -3.86
C LYS A 63 -7.32 9.29 -4.59
N ILE A 64 -6.04 9.02 -4.27
CA ILE A 64 -5.28 7.90 -4.84
C ILE A 64 -5.76 6.62 -4.17
N CYS A 65 -6.38 5.73 -4.94
CA CYS A 65 -6.75 4.41 -4.44
C CYS A 65 -5.55 3.46 -4.46
N THR A 66 -5.38 2.68 -3.40
CA THR A 66 -4.26 1.76 -3.20
C THR A 66 -4.66 0.33 -3.49
N ARG A 67 -5.73 -0.16 -2.83
CA ARG A 67 -6.39 -1.43 -3.12
C ARG A 67 -7.89 -1.31 -2.89
N PRO A 68 -8.72 -1.63 -3.91
CA PRO A 68 -10.13 -1.89 -3.73
C PRO A 68 -10.41 -3.35 -3.41
N THR A 69 -11.41 -3.58 -2.57
CA THR A 69 -11.95 -4.89 -2.21
C THR A 69 -13.46 -4.84 -2.36
N ALA A 70 -14.04 -5.78 -3.10
CA ALA A 70 -15.50 -5.91 -3.17
C ALA A 70 -15.98 -6.92 -2.13
N VAL A 71 -16.90 -6.50 -1.27
CA VAL A 71 -17.37 -7.28 -0.12
C VAL A 71 -18.79 -6.87 0.24
N ASP A 72 -19.62 -7.79 0.70
CA ASP A 72 -20.94 -7.48 1.28
C ASP A 72 -20.72 -6.95 2.69
N PHE A 73 -20.52 -5.63 2.81
CA PHE A 73 -19.98 -5.01 4.03
C PHE A 73 -21.05 -4.83 5.11
N ASP A 74 -22.32 -4.66 4.74
CA ASP A 74 -23.44 -4.56 5.68
C ASP A 74 -24.38 -5.77 5.74
N GLY A 75 -24.08 -6.82 4.97
CA GLY A 75 -24.83 -8.07 4.98
C GLY A 75 -26.18 -7.98 4.27
N ASP A 76 -26.38 -6.98 3.39
CA ASP A 76 -27.61 -6.83 2.61
C ASP A 76 -27.66 -7.75 1.37
N GLY A 77 -26.56 -8.45 1.07
CA GLY A 77 -26.44 -9.34 -0.08
C GLY A 77 -26.00 -8.63 -1.36
N HIS A 78 -25.56 -7.39 -1.28
CA HIS A 78 -24.99 -6.63 -2.38
C HIS A 78 -23.51 -6.38 -2.11
N LEU A 79 -22.66 -6.54 -3.13
CA LEU A 79 -21.26 -6.16 -2.99
C LEU A 79 -21.18 -4.63 -2.86
N ASP A 80 -20.48 -4.18 -1.83
CA ASP A 80 -19.91 -2.85 -1.70
C ASP A 80 -18.46 -2.83 -2.21
N ILE A 81 -17.90 -1.64 -2.45
CA ILE A 81 -16.46 -1.46 -2.67
C ILE A 81 -15.85 -0.74 -1.48
N VAL A 82 -14.90 -1.36 -0.80
CA VAL A 82 -14.02 -0.68 0.15
C VAL A 82 -12.66 -0.46 -0.49
N SER A 83 -12.19 0.78 -0.49
CA SER A 83 -10.87 1.15 -0.99
C SER A 83 -10.00 1.70 0.13
N GLY A 84 -8.75 1.26 0.17
CA GLY A 84 -7.69 2.01 0.83
C GLY A 84 -7.31 3.25 0.01
N ASN A 85 -6.60 4.19 0.65
CA ASN A 85 -5.99 5.34 -0.01
C ASN A 85 -4.54 5.58 0.43
N PHE A 86 -3.85 6.48 -0.27
CA PHE A 86 -2.45 6.79 -0.02
C PHE A 86 -2.20 7.41 1.37
N GLU A 87 -3.19 8.10 1.93
CA GLU A 87 -3.13 8.67 3.28
C GLU A 87 -3.26 7.61 4.39
N GLY A 88 -3.64 6.37 4.05
CA GLY A 88 -3.84 5.29 5.02
C GLY A 88 -5.25 5.21 5.59
N THR A 89 -6.23 5.90 4.98
CA THR A 89 -7.65 5.83 5.36
C THR A 89 -8.43 4.85 4.47
N PHE A 90 -9.68 4.56 4.82
CA PHE A 90 -10.53 3.59 4.13
C PHE A 90 -11.86 4.22 3.72
N HIS A 91 -12.32 3.92 2.51
CA HIS A 91 -13.48 4.55 1.88
C HIS A 91 -14.42 3.53 1.27
N LEU A 92 -15.70 3.65 1.59
CA LEU A 92 -16.76 2.72 1.20
C LEU A 92 -17.67 3.34 0.15
N PHE A 93 -17.81 2.68 -0.99
CA PHE A 93 -18.88 2.92 -1.96
C PHE A 93 -19.96 1.87 -1.77
N ARG A 94 -21.18 2.33 -1.46
CA ARG A 94 -22.30 1.44 -1.17
C ARG A 94 -22.81 0.72 -2.41
N GLY A 95 -22.98 -0.59 -2.31
CA GLY A 95 -23.67 -1.41 -3.29
C GLY A 95 -25.16 -1.11 -3.30
N ALA A 96 -25.74 -1.04 -4.50
CA ALA A 96 -27.19 -0.94 -4.72
C ALA A 96 -27.75 -2.20 -5.41
N GLY A 97 -26.94 -3.26 -5.49
CA GLY A 97 -27.23 -4.51 -6.18
C GLY A 97 -27.03 -4.44 -7.70
N ASN A 98 -26.89 -5.61 -8.34
CA ASN A 98 -26.69 -5.76 -9.79
C ASN A 98 -25.55 -4.90 -10.36
N GLY A 99 -24.43 -4.80 -9.64
CA GLY A 99 -23.25 -4.03 -10.05
C GLY A 99 -23.42 -2.51 -10.06
N ALA A 100 -24.46 -1.97 -9.41
CA ALA A 100 -24.64 -0.54 -9.23
C ALA A 100 -24.07 -0.08 -7.87
N PHE A 101 -23.43 1.09 -7.86
CA PHE A 101 -22.79 1.66 -6.67
C PHE A 101 -23.17 3.12 -6.46
N ALA A 102 -23.28 3.54 -5.21
CA ALA A 102 -23.44 4.94 -4.86
C ALA A 102 -22.22 5.76 -5.37
N PRO A 103 -22.42 6.98 -5.89
CA PRO A 103 -21.35 7.76 -6.51
C PRO A 103 -20.36 8.34 -5.50
N ASP A 104 -20.83 8.62 -4.29
CA ASP A 104 -20.02 9.19 -3.21
C ASP A 104 -19.52 8.10 -2.26
N SER A 105 -18.25 8.19 -1.87
CA SER A 105 -17.70 7.34 -0.82
C SER A 105 -17.96 7.90 0.56
N VAL A 106 -18.04 7.00 1.54
CA VAL A 106 -18.05 7.33 2.97
C VAL A 106 -16.75 6.81 3.59
N GLN A 107 -16.04 7.68 4.31
CA GLN A 107 -14.85 7.26 5.07
C GLN A 107 -15.28 6.35 6.23
N LEU A 108 -14.58 5.23 6.42
CA LEU A 108 -14.79 4.35 7.56
C LEU A 108 -14.26 5.01 8.84
N THR A 109 -15.04 4.92 9.91
CA THR A 109 -14.74 5.58 11.19
C THR A 109 -15.02 4.64 12.37
N ARG A 110 -14.33 4.84 13.49
CA ARG A 110 -14.67 4.31 14.81
C ARG A 110 -15.05 5.48 15.72
N GLY A 111 -16.26 5.45 16.29
CA GLY A 111 -16.69 6.50 17.23
C GLY A 111 -16.68 7.92 16.64
N GLY A 112 -16.74 8.05 15.31
CA GLY A 112 -16.64 9.31 14.58
C GLY A 112 -15.22 9.73 14.18
N GLU A 113 -14.19 8.98 14.59
CA GLU A 113 -12.80 9.20 14.19
C GLU A 113 -12.43 8.27 13.02
N PRO A 114 -11.68 8.73 11.99
CA PRO A 114 -11.29 7.89 10.87
C PRO A 114 -10.50 6.65 11.30
N LEU A 115 -10.74 5.53 10.62
CA LEU A 115 -9.81 4.41 10.66
C LEU A 115 -8.58 4.78 9.83
N VAL A 116 -7.40 4.65 10.43
CA VAL A 116 -6.14 5.08 9.83
C VAL A 116 -5.05 4.06 10.12
N VAL A 117 -4.27 3.72 9.10
CA VAL A 117 -2.96 3.06 9.21
C VAL A 117 -1.87 4.01 8.72
N GLU A 118 -0.60 3.66 8.94
CA GLU A 118 0.51 4.51 8.50
C GLU A 118 0.69 4.46 6.97
N HIS A 119 -0.06 5.29 6.24
CA HIS A 119 -0.03 5.44 4.77
C HIS A 119 -0.27 4.15 3.97
N HIS A 120 -0.69 4.32 2.71
CA HIS A 120 -0.89 3.22 1.76
C HIS A 120 -1.76 2.07 2.29
N SER A 121 -2.96 2.37 2.78
CA SER A 121 -3.83 1.33 3.35
C SER A 121 -4.14 0.22 2.33
N ASP A 122 -4.27 -1.01 2.81
CA ASP A 122 -4.39 -2.20 1.96
C ASP A 122 -5.46 -3.17 2.52
N PRO A 123 -6.75 -2.83 2.39
CA PRO A 123 -7.82 -3.54 3.11
C PRO A 123 -8.05 -4.97 2.61
N VAL A 124 -8.05 -5.91 3.55
CA VAL A 124 -8.61 -7.27 3.44
C VAL A 124 -9.75 -7.38 4.45
N PHE A 125 -10.84 -8.02 4.05
CA PHE A 125 -11.96 -8.31 4.94
C PHE A 125 -12.04 -9.81 5.22
N PHE A 126 -12.12 -10.17 6.49
CA PHE A 126 -12.17 -11.56 6.94
C PHE A 126 -12.78 -11.64 8.34
N ASP A 127 -13.54 -12.70 8.64
CA ASP A 127 -14.06 -13.01 9.99
C ASP A 127 -12.93 -13.58 10.86
N TRP A 128 -12.14 -12.70 11.47
CA TRP A 128 -10.88 -13.02 12.16
C TRP A 128 -11.12 -13.72 13.50
N ASP A 129 -12.16 -13.32 14.23
CA ASP A 129 -12.48 -13.87 15.55
C ASP A 129 -13.54 -15.00 15.51
N GLY A 130 -14.19 -15.19 14.35
CA GLY A 130 -15.17 -16.25 14.12
C GLY A 130 -16.58 -15.93 14.64
N ASP A 131 -16.88 -14.66 14.89
CA ASP A 131 -18.20 -14.21 15.37
C ASP A 131 -19.22 -14.00 14.24
N GLY A 132 -18.75 -13.97 12.99
CA GLY A 132 -19.54 -13.89 11.78
C GLY A 132 -19.71 -12.48 11.20
N ASP A 133 -19.09 -11.46 11.79
CA ASP A 133 -18.87 -10.18 11.12
C ASP A 133 -17.51 -10.14 10.39
N LEU A 134 -17.29 -9.10 9.57
CA LEU A 134 -16.07 -8.98 8.75
C LEU A 134 -15.14 -7.94 9.35
N ASP A 135 -14.01 -8.42 9.87
CA ASP A 135 -12.92 -7.59 10.36
C ASP A 135 -12.10 -7.04 9.21
N LEU A 136 -11.42 -5.92 9.47
CA LEU A 136 -10.51 -5.29 8.52
C LEU A 136 -9.05 -5.57 8.93
N VAL A 137 -8.33 -6.29 8.08
CA VAL A 137 -6.86 -6.41 8.16
C VAL A 137 -6.26 -5.54 7.08
N SER A 138 -5.33 -4.66 7.44
CA SER A 138 -4.69 -3.75 6.47
C SER A 138 -3.19 -3.79 6.58
N GLY A 139 -2.52 -3.98 5.45
CA GLY A 139 -1.13 -3.58 5.31
C GLY A 139 -0.99 -2.05 5.22
N SER A 140 0.21 -1.56 5.46
CA SER A 140 0.57 -0.13 5.39
C SER A 140 2.04 0.04 5.00
N VAL A 141 2.55 1.28 4.97
CA VAL A 141 3.99 1.47 4.73
C VAL A 141 4.86 0.93 5.86
N ARG A 142 4.28 0.69 7.04
CA ARG A 142 5.02 0.30 8.25
C ARG A 142 4.58 -0.99 8.90
N GLY A 143 3.43 -1.57 8.54
CA GLY A 143 2.96 -2.71 9.29
C GLY A 143 1.67 -3.31 8.79
N ILE A 144 1.10 -4.14 9.64
CA ILE A 144 -0.19 -4.79 9.46
C ILE A 144 -1.02 -4.52 10.71
N ASP A 145 -2.16 -3.88 10.52
CA ASP A 145 -3.11 -3.55 11.56
C ASP A 145 -4.40 -4.36 11.38
N LEU A 146 -4.96 -4.82 12.50
CA LEU A 146 -6.29 -5.44 12.58
C LEU A 146 -7.27 -4.46 13.24
N PHE A 147 -8.39 -4.24 12.59
CA PHE A 147 -9.55 -3.54 13.13
C PHE A 147 -10.67 -4.57 13.26
N GLU A 148 -10.89 -5.06 14.48
CA GLU A 148 -11.96 -5.99 14.80
C GLU A 148 -13.31 -5.27 14.71
N HIS A 149 -14.28 -5.84 14.01
CA HIS A 149 -15.64 -5.35 13.95
C HIS A 149 -16.39 -5.82 15.22
N THR A 150 -17.30 -5.00 15.72
CA THR A 150 -17.89 -5.20 17.06
C THR A 150 -19.37 -5.60 17.02
N GLY A 151 -19.89 -5.89 15.83
CA GLY A 151 -21.28 -6.27 15.57
C GLY A 151 -22.36 -5.22 15.86
N ALA A 152 -22.05 -4.00 16.31
CA ALA A 152 -23.08 -3.01 16.70
C ALA A 152 -23.69 -2.24 15.52
N GLY A 153 -23.06 -2.28 14.35
CA GLY A 153 -23.51 -1.70 13.09
C GLY A 153 -22.41 -1.80 12.04
N PRO A 154 -22.69 -1.53 10.74
CA PRO A 154 -21.80 -1.91 9.63
C PRO A 154 -20.41 -1.31 9.62
N ALA A 155 -20.08 -0.35 10.50
CA ALA A 155 -18.78 0.30 10.53
C ALA A 155 -18.33 0.54 11.98
N ASP A 156 -18.68 -0.38 12.89
CA ASP A 156 -18.30 -0.25 14.30
C ASP A 156 -17.10 -1.13 14.61
N PHE A 157 -15.91 -0.53 14.56
CA PHE A 157 -14.64 -1.22 14.78
C PHE A 157 -14.05 -0.93 16.16
N ALA A 158 -13.25 -1.85 16.69
CA ALA A 158 -12.47 -1.70 17.90
C ALA A 158 -11.23 -0.81 17.70
N GLU A 159 -10.49 -0.59 18.79
CA GLU A 159 -9.13 -0.01 18.70
C GLU A 159 -8.22 -0.94 17.89
N PRO A 160 -7.36 -0.40 17.00
CA PRO A 160 -6.52 -1.22 16.14
C PRO A 160 -5.54 -2.04 16.98
N VAL A 161 -5.33 -3.27 16.54
CA VAL A 161 -4.30 -4.17 17.04
C VAL A 161 -3.21 -4.27 15.98
N GLU A 162 -2.01 -3.83 16.30
CA GLU A 162 -0.84 -4.03 15.45
C GLU A 162 -0.47 -5.52 15.46
N LEU A 163 -0.66 -6.19 14.33
CA LEU A 163 -0.29 -7.60 14.15
C LEU A 163 1.19 -7.75 13.82
N PHE A 164 1.73 -6.77 13.10
CA PHE A 164 3.13 -6.75 12.67
C PHE A 164 3.58 -5.31 12.43
N ASP A 165 4.69 -4.91 13.03
CA ASP A 165 5.43 -3.69 12.67
C ASP A 165 6.67 -4.08 11.90
N VAL A 166 6.98 -3.32 10.84
CA VAL A 166 8.24 -3.39 10.13
C VAL A 166 9.28 -2.76 11.03
N PRO A 167 10.23 -3.53 11.60
CA PRO A 167 11.37 -2.93 12.24
C PRO A 167 12.18 -2.27 11.12
N VAL A 168 12.05 -0.96 10.96
CA VAL A 168 12.86 -0.21 10.00
C VAL A 168 14.31 -0.63 10.25
N SER A 169 14.95 -1.25 9.26
CA SER A 169 16.26 -1.85 9.49
C SER A 169 17.18 -0.77 10.06
N ARG A 170 17.96 -1.09 11.11
CA ARG A 170 18.84 -0.08 11.75
C ARG A 170 19.76 0.60 10.74
N ALA A 171 20.10 -0.09 9.66
CA ALA A 171 20.87 0.45 8.56
C ALA A 171 20.11 1.55 7.79
N VAL A 172 18.85 1.28 7.41
CA VAL A 172 17.97 2.25 6.71
C VAL A 172 17.67 3.46 7.60
N MET A 173 17.35 3.26 8.89
CA MET A 173 17.18 4.39 9.83
C MET A 173 18.44 5.23 10.03
N SER A 174 19.62 4.62 9.88
CA SER A 174 20.90 5.31 10.02
C SER A 174 21.39 5.99 8.73
N GLY A 175 20.67 5.85 7.62
CA GLY A 175 21.12 6.30 6.30
C GLY A 175 22.31 5.52 5.75
N GLN A 176 22.64 4.37 6.35
CA GLN A 176 23.80 3.59 5.96
C GLN A 176 23.46 2.69 4.78
N ILE A 177 24.20 2.85 3.68
CA ILE A 177 24.11 1.96 2.51
C ILE A 177 24.64 0.56 2.87
N VAL A 178 23.81 -0.46 2.62
CA VAL A 178 24.17 -1.87 2.75
C VAL A 178 23.99 -2.55 1.41
N PHE A 179 25.05 -3.17 0.91
CA PHE A 179 25.02 -3.86 -0.37
C PHE A 179 24.41 -5.26 -0.24
N GLY A 180 23.65 -5.65 -1.26
CA GLY A 180 23.02 -6.96 -1.37
C GLY A 180 21.83 -7.18 -0.43
N GLU A 181 21.18 -8.33 -0.62
CA GLU A 181 19.95 -8.71 0.10
C GLU A 181 20.19 -9.30 1.49
N GLY A 182 21.43 -9.59 1.87
CA GLY A 182 21.74 -10.35 3.10
C GLY A 182 21.34 -9.67 4.41
N HIS A 183 20.94 -8.40 4.36
CA HIS A 183 20.44 -7.63 5.50
C HIS A 183 18.91 -7.61 5.59
N ILE A 184 18.22 -8.18 4.60
CA ILE A 184 16.77 -8.26 4.54
C ILE A 184 16.36 -9.57 5.19
N ASP A 185 16.00 -9.50 6.47
CA ASP A 185 15.62 -10.65 7.31
C ASP A 185 14.13 -10.66 7.68
N GLY A 186 13.35 -9.74 7.11
CA GLY A 186 11.89 -9.65 7.25
C GLY A 186 11.27 -8.62 6.29
N PRO A 187 9.94 -8.48 6.30
CA PRO A 187 9.22 -7.49 5.50
C PRO A 187 9.77 -6.07 5.69
N GLN A 188 9.91 -5.29 4.61
CA GLN A 188 10.56 -3.96 4.63
C GLN A 188 9.62 -2.76 4.58
N GLY A 189 8.38 -2.91 4.11
CA GLY A 189 7.41 -1.81 4.03
C GLY A 189 6.50 -1.89 2.82
N SER A 190 5.51 -0.98 2.77
CA SER A 190 4.41 -1.00 1.78
C SER A 190 3.79 -2.38 1.63
N LEU A 191 3.34 -2.91 2.77
CA LEU A 191 2.92 -4.30 2.89
C LEU A 191 1.58 -4.52 2.20
N ARG A 192 1.52 -5.59 1.40
CA ARG A 192 0.29 -6.14 0.84
C ARG A 192 -0.03 -7.44 1.54
N VAL A 193 -1.27 -7.60 2.00
CA VAL A 193 -1.64 -8.73 2.86
C VAL A 193 -2.67 -9.64 2.20
N TRP A 194 -2.45 -10.95 2.32
CA TRP A 194 -3.43 -12.00 2.09
C TRP A 194 -3.57 -12.84 3.37
N VAL A 195 -4.81 -13.14 3.75
CA VAL A 195 -5.16 -13.87 4.97
C VAL A 195 -5.81 -15.20 4.58
N ASP A 196 -5.25 -16.33 5.03
CA ASP A 196 -5.80 -17.68 4.80
C ASP A 196 -5.15 -18.70 5.73
N ASP A 197 -5.71 -19.90 5.86
CA ASP A 197 -5.05 -21.05 6.50
C ASP A 197 -4.06 -21.70 5.52
N VAL A 198 -2.92 -21.03 5.32
CA VAL A 198 -1.95 -21.37 4.27
C VAL A 198 -1.23 -22.69 4.58
N ASP A 199 -0.96 -22.99 5.85
CA ASP A 199 -0.31 -24.24 6.26
C ASP A 199 -1.27 -25.38 6.63
N GLY A 200 -2.59 -25.12 6.68
CA GLY A 200 -3.63 -26.09 6.91
C GLY A 200 -3.78 -26.51 8.39
N ASP A 201 -3.34 -25.65 9.33
CA ASP A 201 -3.40 -25.92 10.76
C ASP A 201 -4.66 -25.38 11.46
N GLY A 202 -5.59 -24.81 10.68
CA GLY A 202 -6.89 -24.33 11.13
C GLY A 202 -6.85 -22.95 11.79
N ARG A 203 -5.75 -22.22 11.61
CA ARG A 203 -5.57 -20.82 12.03
C ARG A 203 -5.24 -19.96 10.82
N PHE A 204 -5.52 -18.66 10.90
CA PHE A 204 -5.22 -17.75 9.81
C PHE A 204 -3.75 -17.34 9.84
N ASP A 205 -3.05 -17.62 8.75
CA ASP A 205 -1.73 -17.12 8.47
C ASP A 205 -1.78 -15.90 7.55
N LEU A 206 -0.65 -15.19 7.44
CA LEU A 206 -0.50 -14.08 6.51
C LEU A 206 0.54 -14.40 5.43
N LEU A 207 0.15 -14.20 4.18
CA LEU A 207 1.09 -14.02 3.06
C LEU A 207 1.26 -12.53 2.82
N VAL A 208 2.50 -12.06 2.94
CA VAL A 208 2.81 -10.62 2.94
C VAL A 208 3.76 -10.32 1.79
N GLY A 209 3.30 -9.54 0.82
CA GLY A 209 4.18 -8.90 -0.15
C GLY A 209 4.74 -7.61 0.42
N ASP A 210 6.00 -7.30 0.14
CA ASP A 210 6.60 -6.02 0.54
C ASP A 210 7.21 -5.27 -0.66
N CYS A 211 7.66 -4.05 -0.37
CA CYS A 211 8.57 -3.30 -1.20
C CYS A 211 9.89 -3.15 -0.44
N ALA A 212 10.96 -3.62 -1.04
CA ALA A 212 12.31 -3.57 -0.50
C ALA A 212 13.26 -2.90 -1.49
N GLN A 213 14.38 -2.42 -0.99
CA GLN A 213 15.43 -1.84 -1.81
C GLN A 213 16.69 -2.70 -1.69
N VAL A 214 17.23 -3.11 -2.83
CA VAL A 214 18.53 -3.80 -2.88
C VAL A 214 19.54 -2.88 -3.53
N THR A 215 20.63 -2.62 -2.82
CA THR A 215 21.71 -1.80 -3.33
C THR A 215 22.82 -2.70 -3.88
N THR A 216 23.27 -2.44 -5.11
CA THR A 216 24.41 -3.13 -5.72
C THR A 216 25.51 -2.14 -6.10
N PRO A 217 26.79 -2.55 -6.11
CA PRO A 217 27.86 -1.72 -6.67
C PRO A 217 27.59 -1.36 -8.14
N GLY A 218 28.04 -0.17 -8.54
CA GLY A 218 27.99 0.28 -9.92
C GLY A 218 28.85 -0.58 -10.85
N GLU A 219 28.64 -0.44 -12.16
CA GLU A 219 29.29 -1.28 -13.16
C GLU A 219 30.83 -1.31 -13.00
N GLY A 220 31.39 -2.52 -12.87
CA GLY A 220 32.84 -2.74 -12.74
C GLY A 220 33.41 -2.48 -11.33
N LEU A 221 32.57 -2.22 -10.33
CA LEU A 221 32.97 -2.08 -8.93
C LEU A 221 32.67 -3.34 -8.12
N ASP A 222 33.51 -3.62 -7.13
CA ASP A 222 33.14 -4.45 -6.00
C ASP A 222 32.65 -3.58 -4.84
N GLU A 223 32.11 -4.20 -3.78
CA GLU A 223 31.56 -3.46 -2.63
C GLU A 223 32.61 -2.60 -1.92
N ALA A 224 33.87 -3.02 -1.88
CA ALA A 224 34.93 -2.28 -1.20
C ALA A 224 35.28 -1.00 -1.98
N ALA A 225 35.41 -1.12 -3.30
CA ALA A 225 35.64 0.02 -4.18
C ALA A 225 34.44 0.97 -4.22
N ALA A 226 33.22 0.44 -4.20
CA ALA A 226 32.02 1.26 -4.12
C ALA A 226 31.95 2.03 -2.79
N ARG A 227 32.25 1.39 -1.66
CA ARG A 227 32.33 2.06 -0.33
C ARG A 227 33.35 3.20 -0.32
N GLU A 228 34.56 2.97 -0.83
CA GLU A 228 35.57 4.04 -0.89
C GLU A 228 35.09 5.24 -1.72
N ARG A 229 34.39 4.99 -2.83
CA ARG A 229 33.81 6.06 -3.65
C ARG A 229 32.61 6.74 -2.97
N LEU A 230 31.79 5.99 -2.22
CA LEU A 230 30.72 6.56 -1.41
C LEU A 230 31.26 7.48 -0.32
N ASP A 231 32.30 7.07 0.41
CA ASP A 231 32.92 7.93 1.44
C ASP A 231 33.40 9.27 0.83
N ALA A 232 33.96 9.23 -0.37
CA ALA A 232 34.36 10.43 -1.11
C ALA A 232 33.16 11.24 -1.61
N TRP A 233 32.06 10.58 -1.98
CA TRP A 233 30.82 11.21 -2.40
C TRP A 233 30.11 11.89 -1.22
N ASP A 234 30.03 11.26 -0.06
CA ASP A 234 29.42 11.79 1.17
C ASP A 234 30.09 13.11 1.59
N LEU A 235 31.43 13.18 1.46
CA LEU A 235 32.17 14.42 1.70
C LEU A 235 31.74 15.55 0.73
N ARG A 236 31.55 15.22 -0.55
CA ARG A 236 31.09 16.19 -1.56
C ARG A 236 29.65 16.61 -1.33
N GLU A 237 28.79 15.69 -0.89
CA GLU A 237 27.41 16.01 -0.51
C GLU A 237 27.41 16.96 0.69
N ALA A 238 28.20 16.69 1.73
CA ALA A 238 28.30 17.57 2.89
C ALA A 238 28.77 18.98 2.50
N GLU A 239 29.80 19.10 1.67
CA GLU A 239 30.26 20.39 1.12
C GLU A 239 29.18 21.10 0.30
N PHE A 240 28.42 20.36 -0.51
CA PHE A 240 27.27 20.90 -1.25
C PHE A 240 26.20 21.43 -0.29
N MET A 241 25.84 20.68 0.75
CA MET A 241 24.82 21.07 1.72
C MET A 241 25.22 22.33 2.50
N GLU A 242 26.50 22.48 2.87
CA GLU A 242 27.01 23.71 3.48
C GLU A 242 26.88 24.91 2.53
N ARG A 243 27.20 24.73 1.24
CA ARG A 243 27.03 25.78 0.21
C ARG A 243 25.56 26.14 0.00
N PHE A 244 24.68 25.15 -0.07
CA PHE A 244 23.23 25.34 -0.23
C PHE A 244 22.64 26.11 0.95
N GLN A 245 23.03 25.76 2.17
CA GLN A 245 22.63 26.50 3.38
C GLN A 245 23.18 27.93 3.40
N ALA A 246 24.45 28.12 3.01
CA ALA A 246 25.06 29.46 2.92
C ALA A 246 24.37 30.35 1.86
N ALA A 247 23.77 29.75 0.84
CA ALA A 247 22.96 30.43 -0.17
C ALA A 247 21.51 30.72 0.29
N GLY A 248 21.18 30.45 1.56
CA GLY A 248 19.82 30.69 2.09
C GLY A 248 18.81 29.59 1.74
N SER A 249 19.27 28.40 1.34
CA SER A 249 18.42 27.29 0.88
C SER A 249 17.56 27.61 -0.34
N GLU A 250 18.00 28.58 -1.15
CA GLU A 250 17.37 28.92 -2.42
C GLU A 250 18.08 28.20 -3.58
N TRP A 251 17.30 27.58 -4.46
CA TRP A 251 17.83 26.92 -5.64
C TRP A 251 18.25 27.94 -6.70
N THR A 252 19.48 27.79 -7.20
CA THR A 252 20.02 28.51 -8.35
C THR A 252 20.34 27.53 -9.48
N ASP A 253 20.50 28.02 -10.71
CA ASP A 253 20.92 27.17 -11.83
C ASP A 253 22.24 26.44 -11.55
N GLU A 254 23.19 27.12 -10.87
CA GLU A 254 24.47 26.53 -10.48
C GLU A 254 24.30 25.42 -9.44
N LEU A 255 23.55 25.67 -8.36
CA LEU A 255 23.28 24.66 -7.33
C LEU A 255 22.49 23.47 -7.88
N THR A 256 21.58 23.72 -8.82
CA THR A 256 20.83 22.68 -9.52
C THR A 256 21.75 21.79 -10.35
N ALA A 257 22.65 22.38 -11.14
CA ALA A 257 23.61 21.64 -11.95
C ALA A 257 24.60 20.85 -11.08
N ASP A 258 25.10 21.44 -9.99
CA ASP A 258 26.00 20.79 -9.04
C ASP A 258 25.33 19.61 -8.33
N TYR A 259 24.08 19.79 -7.89
CA TYR A 259 23.28 18.72 -7.28
C TYR A 259 23.04 17.58 -8.27
N GLN A 260 22.69 17.89 -9.52
CA GLN A 260 22.50 16.87 -10.55
C GLN A 260 23.80 16.10 -10.81
N ALA A 261 24.94 16.78 -10.96
CA ALA A 261 26.23 16.12 -11.14
C ALA A 261 26.64 15.26 -9.93
N LEU A 262 26.22 15.64 -8.71
CA LEU A 262 26.42 14.84 -7.51
C LEU A 262 25.62 13.52 -7.62
N TRP A 263 24.34 13.57 -8.00
CA TRP A 263 23.51 12.37 -8.14
C TRP A 263 23.89 11.49 -9.32
N ASP A 264 24.29 12.07 -10.46
CA ASP A 264 24.84 11.33 -11.60
C ASP A 264 26.09 10.54 -11.16
N ALA A 265 26.99 11.18 -10.41
CA ALA A 265 28.16 10.51 -9.85
C ALA A 265 27.79 9.40 -8.85
N ARG A 266 26.73 9.58 -8.04
CA ARG A 266 26.25 8.52 -7.14
C ARG A 266 25.74 7.31 -7.92
N GLY A 267 25.02 7.53 -9.02
CA GLY A 267 24.51 6.48 -9.90
C GLY A 267 25.60 5.66 -10.60
N GLU A 268 26.83 6.18 -10.72
CA GLU A 268 27.99 5.41 -11.16
C GLU A 268 28.61 4.55 -10.05
N ILE A 269 28.35 4.88 -8.78
CA ILE A 269 28.92 4.19 -7.62
C ILE A 269 28.04 3.03 -7.18
N LEU A 270 26.73 3.18 -7.24
CA LEU A 270 25.75 2.18 -6.84
C LEU A 270 24.48 2.24 -7.68
N HIS A 271 23.73 1.14 -7.64
CA HIS A 271 22.36 1.05 -8.13
C HIS A 271 21.45 0.64 -6.98
N GLU A 272 20.29 1.28 -6.87
CA GLU A 272 19.26 1.01 -5.88
C GLU A 272 18.03 0.53 -6.62
N ASP A 273 17.86 -0.79 -6.66
CA ASP A 273 16.76 -1.42 -7.38
C ASP A 273 15.60 -1.66 -6.41
N GLY A 274 14.42 -1.16 -6.78
CA GLY A 274 13.17 -1.51 -6.12
C GLY A 274 12.83 -2.97 -6.41
N THR A 275 12.72 -3.77 -5.36
CA THR A 275 12.33 -5.18 -5.41
C THR A 275 11.18 -5.43 -4.45
N GLY A 276 10.68 -6.66 -4.40
CA GLY A 276 9.71 -7.10 -3.41
C GLY A 276 9.89 -8.59 -3.14
N PHE A 277 9.63 -8.96 -1.90
CA PHE A 277 9.66 -10.33 -1.43
C PHE A 277 8.25 -10.74 -1.00
N VAL A 278 8.03 -12.05 -0.93
CA VAL A 278 6.81 -12.62 -0.35
C VAL A 278 7.22 -13.38 0.90
N TRP A 279 6.61 -12.97 2.01
CA TRP A 279 6.85 -13.49 3.35
C TRP A 279 5.67 -14.33 3.79
N PHE A 280 5.96 -15.39 4.53
CA PHE A 280 4.96 -16.23 5.17
C PHE A 280 5.04 -16.02 6.68
N LEU A 281 4.04 -15.35 7.24
CA LEU A 281 3.94 -15.07 8.67
C LEU A 281 2.91 -16.04 9.25
N ARG A 282 3.44 -17.05 9.94
CA ARG A 282 2.64 -18.12 10.53
C ARG A 282 2.00 -17.68 11.85
N GLN A 283 0.71 -17.94 12.03
CA GLN A 283 0.04 -17.75 13.32
C GLN A 283 0.36 -18.91 14.26
N LEU A 284 1.15 -18.62 15.29
CA LEU A 284 1.48 -19.59 16.33
C LEU A 284 0.28 -19.80 17.26
N PRO A 285 0.09 -21.01 17.81
CA PRO A 285 -0.91 -21.23 18.84
C PRO A 285 -0.58 -20.35 20.06
N PRO A 286 -1.59 -20.01 20.89
CA PRO A 286 -1.35 -19.32 22.15
C PRO A 286 -0.28 -20.07 22.94
N SER A 287 0.78 -19.38 23.38
CA SER A 287 1.81 -20.02 24.19
C SER A 287 1.17 -20.57 25.46
N GLU A 288 1.33 -21.88 25.72
CA GLU A 288 0.96 -22.43 27.03
C GLU A 288 1.78 -21.71 28.11
N SER A 289 1.10 -20.93 28.95
CA SER A 289 1.66 -20.17 30.07
C SER A 289 2.16 -21.07 31.21
#